data_AF-E3W5V9-F1
#
_entry.id   AF-E3W5V9-F1
#
_cell.length_a   1.000
_cell.length_b   1.000
_cell.length_c   1.000
_cell.angle_alpha   90.00
_cell.angle_beta   90.00
_cell.angle_gamma   90.00
#
_symmetry.space_group_name_H-M   'P 1'
#
loop_
_entity.id
_entity.type
_entity.pdbx_description
1 polymer ?
#
loop_
_entity_poly.entity_id
_entity_poly.type
_entity_poly.pdbx_seq_one_letter_code
_entity_poly.pdbx_strand_id
1 'polypeptide(L)'
;KEKYANDQASGNVQGYGSKLANNASGQLEWEDYFFHLIYPEDKRDLSIWPKTPKDYIEVTSEYARQLRSLATKILSVLSLGLGLEEGRLEKEVGGLEELLLQMKINYYPKCPQPELALGVEAHTDVSALTFILHNMVPGLQLFYEGKWITAKCVPNSIIMHIGDTIEILSNGKYKSILHRGLVNKEKVRISWAVFCEPPKEKIILKPLSETVSETEPPLFPPRTFQQHIQHKLFRKTQDALLNKQV
;
A
#
# COMPACT_ATOMS: atom_id res chain seq x y z
N LYS A 1 -1.06 8.96 -21.84
CA LYS A 1 -1.52 8.42 -20.53
C LYS A 1 -2.95 7.90 -20.66
N GLU A 2 -3.91 8.71 -21.11
CA GLU A 2 -5.33 8.30 -21.28
C GLU A 2 -5.60 7.02 -22.08
N LYS A 3 -4.74 6.67 -23.05
CA LYS A 3 -4.83 5.38 -23.76
C LYS A 3 -4.73 4.15 -22.82
N TYR A 4 -4.25 4.37 -21.60
CA TYR A 4 -4.13 3.38 -20.54
C TYR A 4 -5.05 3.68 -19.36
N ALA A 5 -6.05 4.56 -19.51
CA ALA A 5 -6.95 4.92 -18.42
C ALA A 5 -7.64 3.68 -17.85
N ASN A 6 -7.73 3.63 -16.51
CA ASN A 6 -8.54 2.63 -15.82
C ASN A 6 -10.03 2.94 -15.95
N ASP A 7 -10.87 1.98 -15.63
CA ASP A 7 -12.32 2.13 -15.60
C ASP A 7 -12.87 1.43 -14.35
N GLN A 8 -12.89 2.19 -13.25
CA GLN A 8 -13.38 1.67 -11.97
C GLN A 8 -14.86 1.30 -12.02
N ALA A 9 -15.67 1.92 -12.89
CA ALA A 9 -17.10 1.65 -12.99
C ALA A 9 -17.39 0.26 -13.58
N SER A 10 -16.54 -0.22 -14.50
CA SER A 10 -16.59 -1.60 -15.01
C SER A 10 -15.78 -2.59 -14.17
N GLY A 11 -15.18 -2.15 -13.06
CA GLY A 11 -14.33 -2.98 -12.19
C GLY A 11 -12.89 -3.11 -12.65
N ASN A 12 -12.49 -2.46 -13.75
CA ASN A 12 -11.11 -2.41 -14.20
C ASN A 12 -10.31 -1.35 -13.42
N VAL A 13 -9.69 -1.77 -12.32
CA VAL A 13 -8.91 -0.87 -11.44
C VAL A 13 -7.49 -0.60 -11.93
N GLN A 14 -6.98 -1.38 -12.89
CA GLN A 14 -5.60 -1.25 -13.38
C GLN A 14 -5.51 -0.21 -14.51
N GLY A 15 -4.37 0.46 -14.60
CA GLY A 15 -4.09 1.51 -15.57
C GLY A 15 -3.80 2.86 -14.93
N TYR A 16 -3.82 3.87 -15.78
CA TYR A 16 -3.71 5.28 -15.41
C TYR A 16 -4.99 5.78 -14.77
N GLY A 17 -4.87 6.54 -13.69
CA GLY A 17 -6.03 7.19 -13.07
C GLY A 17 -5.62 8.40 -12.25
N SER A 18 -6.63 9.15 -11.85
CA SER A 18 -6.55 10.12 -10.77
C SER A 18 -7.70 9.81 -9.83
N LYS A 19 -7.51 10.00 -8.52
CA LYS A 19 -8.52 9.60 -7.55
C LYS A 19 -9.77 10.45 -7.74
N LEU A 20 -10.82 9.86 -8.31
CA LEU A 20 -12.14 10.48 -8.37
C LEU A 20 -12.67 10.63 -6.94
N ALA A 21 -13.33 11.75 -6.62
CA ALA A 21 -13.90 11.98 -5.30
C ALA A 21 -14.89 10.86 -4.95
N ASN A 22 -14.49 9.95 -4.06
CA ASN A 22 -15.27 8.75 -3.73
C ASN A 22 -15.81 8.76 -2.29
N ASN A 23 -15.86 9.92 -1.65
CA ASN A 23 -16.44 10.08 -0.32
C ASN A 23 -17.35 11.32 -0.24
N ALA A 24 -18.22 11.33 0.79
CA ALA A 24 -19.16 12.40 1.02
C ALA A 24 -18.50 13.78 1.17
N SER A 25 -17.22 13.86 1.58
CA SER A 25 -16.50 15.13 1.70
C SER A 25 -16.10 15.75 0.36
N GLY A 26 -16.17 15.01 -0.75
CA GLY A 26 -15.76 15.50 -2.07
C GLY A 26 -14.27 15.80 -2.17
N GLN A 27 -13.47 15.32 -1.20
CA GLN A 27 -12.06 15.67 -1.10
C GLN A 27 -11.25 14.92 -2.16
N LEU A 28 -10.47 15.68 -2.91
CA LEU A 28 -9.54 15.16 -3.91
C LEU A 28 -8.10 15.22 -3.39
N GLU A 29 -7.28 14.36 -3.96
CA GLU A 29 -5.84 14.29 -3.71
C GLU A 29 -5.06 14.87 -4.89
N TRP A 30 -3.91 15.47 -4.62
CA TRP A 30 -3.06 16.11 -5.62
C TRP A 30 -2.08 15.10 -6.24
N GLU A 31 -2.62 14.01 -6.78
CA GLU A 31 -1.86 12.98 -7.49
C GLU A 31 -2.60 12.41 -8.70
N ASP A 32 -1.81 12.06 -9.72
CA ASP A 32 -2.19 11.03 -10.69
C ASP A 32 -1.43 9.75 -10.33
N TYR A 33 -1.90 8.61 -10.82
CA TYR A 33 -1.20 7.35 -10.63
C TYR A 33 -1.29 6.41 -11.84
N PHE A 34 -0.41 5.41 -11.85
CA PHE A 34 -0.52 4.23 -12.68
C PHE A 34 -0.46 2.98 -11.81
N PHE A 35 -1.52 2.16 -11.83
CA PHE A 35 -1.69 1.00 -10.95
C PHE A 35 -1.79 -0.29 -11.75
N HIS A 36 -1.00 -1.31 -11.42
CA HIS A 36 -1.06 -2.60 -12.10
C HIS A 36 -0.37 -3.71 -11.31
N LEU A 37 -0.78 -4.95 -11.57
CA LEU A 37 -0.21 -6.16 -10.99
C LEU A 37 1.11 -6.48 -11.67
N ILE A 38 2.18 -6.64 -10.88
CA ILE A 38 3.54 -6.93 -11.36
C ILE A 38 4.05 -8.34 -11.04
N TYR A 39 3.41 -9.05 -10.11
CA TYR A 39 3.75 -10.43 -9.74
C TYR A 39 2.54 -11.14 -9.09
N PRO A 40 2.35 -12.47 -9.27
CA PRO A 40 3.17 -13.39 -10.07
C PRO A 40 2.98 -13.21 -11.57
N GLU A 41 3.93 -13.74 -12.35
CA GLU A 41 4.09 -13.42 -13.76
C GLU A 41 2.90 -13.84 -14.64
N ASP A 42 2.26 -14.95 -14.29
CA ASP A 42 1.12 -15.59 -14.95
C ASP A 42 -0.21 -14.85 -14.72
N LYS A 43 -0.29 -14.03 -13.67
CA LYS A 43 -1.50 -13.26 -13.33
C LYS A 43 -1.52 -11.85 -13.95
N ARG A 44 -0.42 -11.42 -14.58
CA ARG A 44 -0.29 -10.07 -15.16
C ARG A 44 -1.10 -9.92 -16.43
N ASP A 45 -1.73 -8.76 -16.59
CA ASP A 45 -2.21 -8.30 -17.89
C ASP A 45 -1.18 -7.36 -18.52
N LEU A 46 -0.34 -7.89 -19.42
CA LEU A 46 0.69 -7.07 -20.09
C LEU A 46 0.11 -6.11 -21.14
N SER A 47 -1.16 -6.28 -21.55
CA SER A 47 -1.78 -5.44 -22.58
C SER A 47 -1.97 -3.99 -22.13
N ILE A 48 -2.17 -3.81 -20.81
CA ILE A 48 -2.34 -2.51 -20.16
C ILE A 48 -1.02 -1.86 -19.72
N TRP A 49 0.11 -2.59 -19.75
CA TRP A 49 1.38 -2.02 -19.31
C TRP A 49 1.87 -0.94 -20.29
N PRO A 50 2.51 0.14 -19.80
CA PRO A 50 3.14 1.15 -20.64
C PRO A 50 4.06 0.53 -21.68
N LYS A 51 3.82 0.89 -22.95
CA LYS A 51 4.67 0.51 -24.10
C LYS A 51 5.78 1.53 -24.37
N THR A 52 5.79 2.61 -23.60
CA THR A 52 6.78 3.68 -23.66
C THR A 52 7.12 4.10 -22.24
N PRO A 53 8.40 4.02 -21.82
CA PRO A 53 9.54 3.57 -22.62
C PRO A 53 9.49 2.06 -22.96
N LYS A 54 10.26 1.61 -23.96
CA LYS A 54 10.17 0.24 -24.52
C LYS A 54 10.60 -0.85 -23.53
N ASP A 55 11.47 -0.49 -22.59
CA ASP A 55 12.06 -1.31 -21.54
C ASP A 55 11.20 -1.38 -20.26
N TYR A 56 10.05 -0.68 -20.21
CA TYR A 56 9.21 -0.64 -19.01
C TYR A 56 8.83 -2.04 -18.51
N ILE A 57 8.40 -2.92 -19.42
CA ILE A 57 7.97 -4.29 -19.08
C ILE A 57 9.14 -5.10 -18.54
N GLU A 58 10.29 -5.05 -19.21
CA GLU A 58 11.50 -5.77 -18.81
C GLU A 58 11.99 -5.34 -17.42
N VAL A 59 12.22 -4.04 -17.25
CA VAL A 59 12.76 -3.46 -16.01
C VAL A 59 11.80 -3.67 -14.84
N THR A 60 10.49 -3.45 -15.03
CA THR A 60 9.50 -3.62 -13.97
C THR A 60 9.33 -5.09 -13.60
N SER A 61 9.44 -6.02 -14.55
CA SER A 61 9.39 -7.46 -14.28
C SER A 61 10.59 -7.95 -13.48
N GLU A 62 11.81 -7.51 -13.83
CA GLU A 62 13.01 -7.81 -13.04
C GLU A 62 12.88 -7.24 -11.62
N TYR A 63 12.48 -5.97 -11.50
CA TYR A 63 12.26 -5.33 -10.20
C TYR A 63 11.24 -6.10 -9.34
N ALA A 64 10.15 -6.58 -9.94
CA ALA A 64 9.15 -7.39 -9.25
C ALA A 64 9.73 -8.70 -8.70
N ARG A 65 10.57 -9.39 -9.48
CA ARG A 65 11.25 -10.63 -9.04
C ARG A 65 12.21 -10.36 -7.89
N GLN A 66 12.99 -9.29 -7.96
CA GLN A 66 13.90 -8.88 -6.87
C GLN A 66 13.12 -8.51 -5.59
N LEU A 67 12.05 -7.74 -5.72
CA LEU A 67 11.18 -7.41 -4.58
C LEU A 67 10.49 -8.64 -4.00
N ARG A 68 10.09 -9.62 -4.82
CA ARG A 68 9.50 -10.86 -4.31
C ARG A 68 10.48 -11.63 -3.44
N SER A 69 11.75 -11.71 -3.86
CA SER A 69 12.82 -12.34 -3.05
C SER A 69 13.08 -11.57 -1.76
N LEU A 70 13.07 -10.23 -1.82
CA LEU A 70 13.20 -9.38 -0.62
C LEU A 70 12.01 -9.59 0.33
N ALA A 71 10.78 -9.66 -0.18
CA ALA A 71 9.58 -9.90 0.63
C ALA A 71 9.66 -11.23 1.39
N THR A 72 10.10 -12.32 0.75
CA THR A 72 10.36 -13.61 1.42
C THR A 72 11.33 -13.43 2.59
N LYS A 73 12.48 -12.79 2.37
CA LYS A 73 13.50 -12.60 3.43
C LYS A 73 12.94 -11.79 4.59
N ILE A 74 12.23 -10.71 4.32
CA ILE A 74 11.63 -9.88 5.37
C ILE A 74 10.56 -10.65 6.14
N LEU A 75 9.65 -11.36 5.46
CA LEU A 75 8.60 -12.14 6.12
C LEU A 75 9.18 -13.28 6.96
N SER A 76 10.27 -13.92 6.52
CA SER A 76 11.02 -14.88 7.34
C SER A 76 11.57 -14.24 8.61
N VAL A 77 12.26 -13.11 8.51
CA VAL A 77 12.83 -12.40 9.66
C VAL A 77 11.74 -11.94 10.62
N LEU A 78 10.63 -11.38 10.10
CA LEU A 78 9.50 -10.96 10.91
C LEU A 78 8.83 -12.14 11.63
N SER A 79 8.77 -13.31 10.99
CA SER A 79 8.23 -14.53 11.60
C SER A 79 9.08 -14.97 12.79
N LEU A 80 10.40 -15.04 12.59
CA LEU A 80 11.35 -15.37 13.65
C LEU A 80 11.31 -14.34 14.79
N GLY A 81 11.15 -13.06 14.47
CA GLY A 81 10.99 -11.98 15.46
C GLY A 81 9.73 -12.10 16.33
N LEU A 82 8.71 -12.83 15.87
CA LEU A 82 7.52 -13.18 16.66
C LEU A 82 7.65 -14.53 17.39
N GLY A 83 8.80 -15.21 17.29
CA GLY A 83 8.99 -16.55 17.83
C GLY A 83 8.26 -17.66 17.04
N LEU A 84 7.92 -17.39 15.78
CA LEU A 84 7.27 -18.35 14.88
C LEU A 84 8.30 -19.12 14.06
N GLU A 85 7.86 -20.20 13.42
CA GLU A 85 8.66 -20.88 12.39
C GLU A 85 9.04 -19.92 11.26
N GLU A 86 10.23 -20.12 10.69
CA GLU A 86 10.68 -19.34 9.53
C GLU A 86 9.68 -19.47 8.38
N GLY A 87 9.33 -18.34 7.75
CA GLY A 87 8.36 -18.29 6.65
C GLY A 87 6.90 -18.42 7.07
N ARG A 88 6.58 -18.50 8.38
CA ARG A 88 5.18 -18.59 8.85
C ARG A 88 4.31 -17.45 8.32
N LEU A 89 4.74 -16.19 8.46
CA LEU A 89 3.96 -15.04 7.98
C LEU A 89 3.76 -15.09 6.46
N GLU A 90 4.76 -15.53 5.70
CA GLU A 90 4.65 -15.65 4.24
C GLU A 90 3.57 -16.66 3.83
N LYS A 91 3.51 -17.80 4.53
CA LYS A 91 2.45 -18.80 4.33
C LYS A 91 1.06 -18.22 4.58
N GLU A 92 0.90 -17.44 5.64
CA GLU A 92 -0.39 -16.83 6.04
C GLU A 92 -0.87 -15.73 5.08
N VAL A 93 0.02 -15.16 4.25
CA VAL A 93 -0.34 -14.16 3.24
C VAL A 93 -0.41 -14.72 1.82
N GLY A 94 -0.38 -16.05 1.65
CA GLY A 94 -0.57 -16.72 0.36
C GLY A 94 0.70 -17.30 -0.28
N GLY A 95 1.84 -17.23 0.40
CA GLY A 95 3.06 -17.91 -0.05
C GLY A 95 3.58 -17.44 -1.41
N LEU A 96 4.22 -18.35 -2.14
CA LEU A 96 4.78 -18.06 -3.48
C LEU A 96 3.70 -17.93 -4.56
N GLU A 97 2.56 -18.59 -4.39
CA GLU A 97 1.55 -18.77 -5.45
C GLU A 97 0.45 -17.70 -5.43
N GLU A 98 0.05 -17.25 -4.24
CA GLU A 98 -1.13 -16.38 -4.07
C GLU A 98 -0.80 -14.96 -3.62
N LEU A 99 0.41 -14.71 -3.07
CA LEU A 99 0.84 -13.37 -2.72
C LEU A 99 1.03 -12.52 -3.99
N LEU A 100 0.29 -11.42 -4.09
CA LEU A 100 0.31 -10.52 -5.22
C LEU A 100 1.26 -9.35 -4.94
N LEU A 101 2.01 -8.90 -5.95
CA LEU A 101 2.69 -7.61 -5.90
C LEU A 101 1.98 -6.63 -6.83
N GLN A 102 1.36 -5.60 -6.26
CA GLN A 102 0.73 -4.52 -7.01
C GLN A 102 1.64 -3.30 -7.02
N MET A 103 1.93 -2.73 -8.19
CA MET A 103 2.67 -1.48 -8.32
C MET A 103 1.69 -0.31 -8.45
N LYS A 104 1.91 0.75 -7.66
CA LYS A 104 1.35 2.08 -7.88
C LYS A 104 2.47 3.09 -8.07
N ILE A 105 2.55 3.63 -9.29
CA ILE A 105 3.42 4.77 -9.59
C ILE A 105 2.62 6.02 -9.28
N ASN A 106 2.98 6.73 -8.23
CA ASN A 106 2.34 7.98 -7.85
C ASN A 106 3.11 9.15 -8.48
N TYR A 107 2.38 10.00 -9.19
CA TYR A 107 2.88 11.22 -9.81
C TYR A 107 2.24 12.42 -9.13
N TYR A 108 3.05 13.21 -8.44
CA TYR A 108 2.61 14.42 -7.73
C TYR A 108 3.05 15.65 -8.54
N PRO A 109 2.14 16.30 -9.29
CA PRO A 109 2.46 17.54 -9.99
C PRO A 109 2.87 18.65 -9.02
N LYS A 110 3.53 19.69 -9.55
CA LYS A 110 3.76 20.92 -8.77
C LYS A 110 2.40 21.48 -8.34
N CYS A 111 2.27 21.82 -7.07
CA CYS A 111 1.05 22.39 -6.52
C CYS A 111 1.25 23.90 -6.28
N PRO A 112 0.35 24.79 -6.77
CA PRO A 112 0.49 26.23 -6.57
C PRO A 112 0.27 26.66 -5.11
N GLN A 113 -0.52 25.89 -4.35
CA GLN A 113 -0.87 26.14 -2.95
C GLN A 113 -0.66 24.86 -2.11
N PRO A 114 0.60 24.38 -1.97
CA PRO A 114 0.90 23.08 -1.36
C PRO A 114 0.50 22.97 0.12
N GLU A 115 0.33 24.09 0.81
CA GLU A 115 -0.17 24.16 2.19
C GLU A 115 -1.66 23.82 2.32
N LEU A 116 -2.42 23.88 1.22
CA LEU A 116 -3.86 23.60 1.19
C LEU A 116 -4.20 22.21 0.63
N ALA A 117 -3.20 21.45 0.18
CA ALA A 117 -3.38 20.18 -0.51
C ALA A 117 -2.51 19.06 0.07
N LEU A 118 -2.99 17.82 -0.05
CA LEU A 118 -2.19 16.62 0.16
C LEU A 118 -2.08 15.87 -1.16
N GLY A 119 -0.91 15.28 -1.40
CA GLY A 119 -0.69 14.39 -2.52
C GLY A 119 -1.42 13.06 -2.30
N VAL A 120 -1.29 12.49 -1.11
CA VAL A 120 -2.09 11.35 -0.64
C VAL A 120 -2.50 11.62 0.81
N GLU A 121 -3.73 11.27 1.16
CA GLU A 121 -4.29 11.54 2.48
C GLU A 121 -3.61 10.70 3.59
N ALA A 122 -3.90 11.03 4.84
CA ALA A 122 -3.47 10.20 5.97
C ALA A 122 -4.15 8.82 5.92
N HIS A 123 -3.36 7.75 5.79
CA HIS A 123 -3.84 6.38 5.74
C HIS A 123 -2.80 5.40 6.30
N THR A 124 -3.23 4.17 6.52
CA THR A 124 -2.34 3.01 6.71
C THR A 124 -2.52 2.06 5.54
N ASP A 125 -1.43 1.38 5.14
CA ASP A 125 -1.46 0.44 4.02
C ASP A 125 -2.18 -0.83 4.43
N VAL A 126 -3.09 -1.33 3.58
CA VAL A 126 -3.82 -2.58 3.87
C VAL A 126 -2.97 -3.83 3.63
N SER A 127 -1.91 -3.71 2.82
CA SER A 127 -0.99 -4.78 2.40
C SER A 127 -0.32 -5.50 3.58
N ALA A 128 0.41 -6.57 3.29
CA ALA A 128 1.32 -7.19 4.26
C ALA A 128 2.58 -6.33 4.44
N LEU A 129 3.23 -6.00 3.33
CA LEU A 129 4.39 -5.14 3.25
C LEU A 129 4.21 -4.15 2.09
N THR A 130 4.80 -2.98 2.21
CA THR A 130 4.91 -2.02 1.09
C THR A 130 6.36 -1.60 0.91
N PHE A 131 6.88 -1.70 -0.31
CA PHE A 131 8.22 -1.23 -0.67
C PHE A 131 8.11 0.02 -1.55
N ILE A 132 8.80 1.09 -1.19
CA ILE A 132 8.67 2.39 -1.85
C ILE A 132 10.03 2.91 -2.30
N LEU A 133 10.14 3.17 -3.61
CA LEU A 133 11.19 4.02 -4.19
C LEU A 133 10.66 5.43 -4.42
N HIS A 134 11.55 6.42 -4.42
CA HIS A 134 11.21 7.81 -4.69
C HIS A 134 12.28 8.53 -5.52
N ASN A 135 11.89 9.56 -6.26
CA ASN A 135 12.79 10.36 -7.10
C ASN A 135 13.61 11.42 -6.33
N MET A 136 13.96 11.15 -5.07
CA MET A 136 14.67 12.07 -4.15
C MET A 136 13.98 13.43 -3.88
N VAL A 137 12.71 13.59 -4.25
CA VAL A 137 11.89 14.73 -3.81
C VAL A 137 11.16 14.36 -2.51
N PRO A 138 11.36 15.11 -1.41
CA PRO A 138 10.74 14.80 -0.13
C PRO A 138 9.22 14.98 -0.21
N GLY A 139 8.50 14.26 0.66
CA GLY A 139 7.04 14.40 0.74
C GLY A 139 6.36 13.37 1.61
N LEU A 140 6.95 12.19 1.81
CA LEU A 140 6.41 11.21 2.74
C LEU A 140 6.50 11.73 4.18
N GLN A 141 5.39 11.70 4.91
CA GLN A 141 5.35 11.94 6.34
C GLN A 141 4.74 10.75 7.07
N LEU A 142 5.29 10.43 8.24
CA LEU A 142 4.86 9.39 9.16
C LEU A 142 4.24 10.05 10.41
N PHE A 143 3.14 9.51 10.91
CA PHE A 143 2.55 9.96 12.18
C PHE A 143 3.10 9.11 13.32
N TYR A 144 4.00 9.69 14.10
CA TYR A 144 4.70 9.02 15.18
C TYR A 144 4.63 9.87 16.44
N GLU A 145 4.22 9.26 17.56
CA GLU A 145 4.09 9.93 18.87
C GLU A 145 3.29 11.25 18.81
N GLY A 146 2.18 11.23 18.07
CA GLY A 146 1.28 12.39 17.95
C GLY A 146 1.79 13.48 16.99
N LYS A 147 2.88 13.26 16.27
CA LYS A 147 3.52 14.25 15.39
C LYS A 147 3.75 13.71 13.99
N TRP A 148 3.64 14.59 13.00
CA TRP A 148 4.03 14.30 11.62
C TRP A 148 5.55 14.47 11.45
N ILE A 149 6.24 13.39 11.13
CA ILE A 149 7.69 13.33 10.89
C ILE A 149 7.93 13.15 9.40
N THR A 150 8.75 14.03 8.81
CA THR A 150 9.10 13.93 7.38
C THR A 150 10.23 12.93 7.18
N ALA A 151 10.00 11.93 6.33
CA ALA A 151 11.02 10.95 5.99
C ALA A 151 12.16 11.61 5.20
N LYS A 152 13.40 11.31 5.57
CA LYS A 152 14.59 11.78 4.83
C LYS A 152 14.76 10.96 3.55
N CYS A 153 15.23 11.62 2.50
CA CYS A 153 15.63 10.97 1.27
C CYS A 153 17.02 10.33 1.46
N VAL A 154 17.07 9.06 1.84
CA VAL A 154 18.32 8.31 2.01
C VAL A 154 18.72 7.70 0.66
N PRO A 155 19.88 8.06 0.07
CA PRO A 155 20.32 7.51 -1.21
C PRO A 155 20.44 5.99 -1.18
N ASN A 156 20.13 5.33 -2.30
CA ASN A 156 20.24 3.87 -2.49
C ASN A 156 19.44 3.04 -1.46
N SER A 157 18.34 3.59 -0.93
CA SER A 157 17.48 2.91 0.02
C SER A 157 16.11 2.58 -0.57
N ILE A 158 15.43 1.63 0.07
CA ILE A 158 14.01 1.32 -0.15
C ILE A 158 13.31 1.60 1.17
N ILE A 159 12.25 2.41 1.14
CA ILE A 159 11.39 2.58 2.31
C ILE A 159 10.48 1.37 2.39
N MET A 160 10.36 0.76 3.57
CA MET A 160 9.48 -0.37 3.80
C MET A 160 8.46 -0.04 4.89
N HIS A 161 7.18 -0.30 4.61
CA HIS A 161 6.12 -0.26 5.60
C HIS A 161 5.67 -1.67 5.97
N ILE A 162 5.38 -1.88 7.25
CA ILE A 162 4.46 -2.91 7.71
C ILE A 162 3.05 -2.40 7.38
N GLY A 163 2.22 -3.24 6.75
CA GLY A 163 0.82 -2.93 6.52
C GLY A 163 -0.12 -3.65 7.49
N ASP A 164 -1.40 -3.30 7.40
CA ASP A 164 -2.46 -3.76 8.29
C ASP A 164 -2.54 -5.29 8.35
N THR A 165 -2.25 -5.99 7.25
CA THR A 165 -2.29 -7.45 7.20
C THR A 165 -1.32 -8.07 8.22
N ILE A 166 -0.08 -7.58 8.30
CA ILE A 166 0.91 -8.08 9.27
C ILE A 166 0.61 -7.56 10.69
N GLU A 167 0.09 -6.34 10.83
CA GLU A 167 -0.38 -5.85 12.12
C GLU A 167 -1.48 -6.75 12.70
N ILE A 168 -2.46 -7.16 11.88
CA ILE A 168 -3.53 -8.08 12.27
C ILE A 168 -2.96 -9.45 12.67
N LEU A 169 -2.15 -10.07 11.79
CA LEU A 169 -1.59 -11.40 12.02
C LEU A 169 -0.70 -11.44 13.28
N SER A 170 0.01 -10.36 13.56
CA SER A 170 0.91 -10.24 14.73
C SER A 170 0.21 -9.79 16.01
N ASN A 171 -1.12 -9.67 16.01
CA ASN A 171 -1.92 -9.11 17.10
C ASN A 171 -1.43 -7.72 17.56
N GLY A 172 -1.00 -6.89 16.62
CA GLY A 172 -0.54 -5.53 16.88
C GLY A 172 0.92 -5.41 17.30
N LYS A 173 1.71 -6.50 17.31
CA LYS A 173 3.14 -6.43 17.68
C LYS A 173 3.96 -5.65 16.64
N TYR A 174 3.71 -5.87 15.35
CA TYR A 174 4.22 -5.00 14.28
C TYR A 174 3.18 -3.94 13.93
N LYS A 175 3.64 -2.70 13.69
CA LYS A 175 2.77 -1.54 13.58
C LYS A 175 2.56 -1.08 12.13
N SER A 176 1.30 -0.98 11.72
CA SER A 176 0.89 -0.33 10.48
C SER A 176 0.78 1.18 10.73
N ILE A 177 1.82 1.93 10.34
CA ILE A 177 1.92 3.35 10.71
C ILE A 177 1.08 4.25 9.80
N LEU A 178 0.35 5.19 10.40
CA LEU A 178 -0.38 6.23 9.67
C LEU A 178 0.64 7.14 8.96
N HIS A 179 0.45 7.35 7.67
CA HIS A 179 1.35 8.13 6.86
C HIS A 179 0.58 8.93 5.79
N ARG A 180 1.20 9.97 5.23
CA ARG A 180 0.63 10.82 4.17
C ARG A 180 1.71 11.30 3.21
N GLY A 181 1.30 11.83 2.06
CA GLY A 181 2.21 12.44 1.09
C GLY A 181 1.93 13.93 0.91
N LEU A 182 2.96 14.74 1.09
CA LEU A 182 2.94 16.16 0.78
C LEU A 182 3.27 16.42 -0.69
N VAL A 183 2.78 17.56 -1.16
CA VAL A 183 3.14 18.16 -2.45
C VAL A 183 3.96 19.43 -2.23
N ASN A 184 4.55 19.96 -3.30
CA ASN A 184 5.32 21.19 -3.25
C ASN A 184 5.17 21.98 -4.56
N LYS A 185 5.55 23.26 -4.55
CA LYS A 185 5.44 24.16 -5.69
C LYS A 185 6.62 24.10 -6.68
N GLU A 186 7.74 23.49 -6.28
CA GLU A 186 9.01 23.64 -6.98
C GLU A 186 9.32 22.46 -7.92
N LYS A 187 9.03 21.24 -7.47
CA LYS A 187 9.48 19.98 -8.08
C LYS A 187 8.36 18.96 -8.12
N VAL A 188 8.26 18.27 -9.26
CA VAL A 188 7.42 17.07 -9.38
C VAL A 188 8.01 15.97 -8.51
N ARG A 189 7.18 15.36 -7.67
CA ARG A 189 7.55 14.18 -6.89
C ARG A 189 6.99 12.93 -7.56
N ILE A 190 7.78 11.86 -7.57
CA ILE A 190 7.36 10.55 -8.08
C ILE A 190 7.76 9.49 -7.07
N SER A 191 6.88 8.54 -6.81
CA SER A 191 7.18 7.35 -6.02
C SER A 191 6.64 6.09 -6.68
N TRP A 192 7.34 4.98 -6.48
CA TRP A 192 6.94 3.65 -6.94
C TRP A 192 6.68 2.80 -5.70
N ALA A 193 5.41 2.66 -5.33
CA ALA A 193 4.99 1.82 -4.21
C ALA A 193 4.60 0.43 -4.72
N VAL A 194 5.17 -0.61 -4.12
CA VAL A 194 4.82 -2.01 -4.40
C VAL A 194 4.20 -2.62 -3.16
N PHE A 195 2.93 -2.97 -3.25
CA PHE A 195 2.14 -3.57 -2.19
C PHE A 195 2.17 -5.10 -2.31
N CYS A 196 2.56 -5.76 -1.23
CA CYS A 196 2.49 -7.22 -1.11
C CYS A 196 1.12 -7.59 -0.51
N GLU A 197 0.19 -8.06 -1.34
CA GLU A 197 -1.21 -8.26 -0.95
C GLU A 197 -1.58 -9.75 -0.92
N PRO A 198 -2.22 -10.23 0.17
CA PRO A 198 -2.81 -11.57 0.17
C PRO A 198 -3.97 -11.66 -0.82
N PRO A 199 -4.38 -12.87 -1.24
CA PRO A 199 -5.54 -13.06 -2.09
C PRO A 199 -6.80 -12.49 -1.41
N LYS A 200 -7.55 -11.68 -2.18
CA LYS A 200 -8.64 -10.82 -1.66
C LYS A 200 -9.69 -11.55 -0.80
N GLU A 201 -10.05 -12.77 -1.19
CA GLU A 201 -11.19 -13.50 -0.62
C GLU A 201 -10.80 -14.87 -0.03
N LYS A 202 -9.65 -15.44 -0.43
CA LYS A 202 -9.28 -16.82 -0.06
C LYS A 202 -8.77 -16.96 1.38
N ILE A 203 -8.17 -15.91 1.93
CA ILE A 203 -7.54 -15.93 3.26
C ILE A 203 -8.35 -15.10 4.24
N ILE A 204 -8.62 -15.68 5.42
CA ILE A 204 -9.21 -14.98 6.57
C ILE A 204 -8.08 -14.46 7.45
N LEU A 205 -7.87 -13.15 7.43
CA LEU A 205 -6.92 -12.44 8.28
C LEU A 205 -7.48 -12.34 9.70
N LYS A 206 -6.71 -12.83 10.67
CA LYS A 206 -6.97 -12.72 12.11
C LYS A 206 -5.65 -12.87 12.87
N PRO A 207 -5.57 -12.42 14.14
CA PRO A 207 -4.42 -12.70 14.99
C PRO A 207 -4.05 -14.19 14.97
N LEU A 208 -2.76 -14.48 14.76
CA LEU A 208 -2.26 -15.85 14.82
C LEU A 208 -2.43 -16.38 16.24
N SER A 209 -2.78 -17.66 16.37
CA SER A 209 -2.97 -18.33 17.66
C SER A 209 -1.78 -18.14 18.61
N GLU A 210 -0.57 -18.16 18.06
CA GLU A 210 0.70 -18.03 18.76
C GLU A 210 0.94 -16.59 19.28
N THR A 211 0.18 -15.62 18.78
CA THR A 211 0.31 -14.21 19.14
C THR A 211 -0.77 -13.74 20.11
N VAL A 212 -1.65 -14.65 20.53
CA VAL A 212 -2.79 -14.42 21.41
C VAL A 212 -2.64 -15.29 22.67
N SER A 213 -3.03 -14.75 23.82
CA SER A 213 -3.09 -15.47 25.09
C SER A 213 -4.21 -14.92 25.97
N GLU A 214 -4.45 -15.49 27.15
CA GLU A 214 -5.40 -14.93 28.11
C GLU A 214 -5.02 -13.49 28.53
N THR A 215 -3.72 -13.20 28.62
CA THR A 215 -3.19 -11.88 28.97
C THR A 215 -3.04 -10.94 27.77
N GLU A 216 -3.03 -11.49 26.55
CA GLU A 216 -2.96 -10.75 25.28
C GLU A 216 -4.12 -11.20 24.37
N PRO A 217 -5.38 -10.78 24.63
CA PRO A 217 -6.52 -11.21 23.84
C PRO A 217 -6.44 -10.71 22.39
N PRO A 218 -7.21 -11.30 21.46
CA PRO A 218 -7.19 -10.89 20.07
C PRO A 218 -7.74 -9.46 19.92
N LEU A 219 -6.92 -8.56 19.36
CA LEU A 219 -7.26 -7.15 19.15
C LEU A 219 -8.08 -6.90 17.87
N PHE A 220 -8.03 -7.85 16.94
CA PHE A 220 -8.63 -7.69 15.61
C PHE A 220 -9.62 -8.83 15.32
N PRO A 221 -10.84 -8.51 14.85
CA PRO A 221 -11.80 -9.53 14.43
C PRO A 221 -11.39 -10.14 13.08
N PRO A 222 -11.78 -11.40 12.81
CA PRO A 222 -11.46 -12.07 11.56
C PRO A 222 -12.14 -11.40 10.37
N ARG A 223 -11.39 -11.15 9.28
CA ARG A 223 -11.89 -10.63 7.99
C ARG A 223 -11.07 -11.14 6.83
N THR A 224 -11.65 -11.28 5.65
CA THR A 224 -10.84 -11.38 4.42
C THR A 224 -10.15 -10.03 4.12
N PHE A 225 -9.14 -10.04 3.26
CA PHE A 225 -8.48 -8.81 2.82
C PHE A 225 -9.47 -7.82 2.17
N GLN A 226 -10.40 -8.33 1.35
CA GLN A 226 -11.47 -7.53 0.74
C GLN A 226 -12.41 -6.93 1.80
N GLN A 227 -12.84 -7.73 2.78
CA GLN A 227 -13.69 -7.26 3.88
C GLN A 227 -12.98 -6.20 4.72
N HIS A 228 -11.67 -6.32 4.94
CA HIS A 228 -10.88 -5.31 5.65
C HIS A 228 -10.82 -3.98 4.88
N ILE A 229 -10.57 -4.02 3.57
CA ILE A 229 -10.63 -2.82 2.70
C ILE A 229 -12.02 -2.16 2.78
N GLN A 230 -13.09 -2.94 2.61
CA GLN A 230 -14.47 -2.44 2.67
C GLN A 230 -14.79 -1.82 4.04
N HIS A 231 -14.36 -2.45 5.12
CA HIS A 231 -14.55 -1.93 6.47
C HIS A 231 -13.83 -0.59 6.68
N LYS A 232 -12.60 -0.41 6.17
CA LYS A 232 -11.90 0.88 6.25
C LYS A 232 -12.60 1.97 5.45
N LEU A 233 -13.07 1.66 4.24
CA LEU A 233 -13.83 2.60 3.42
C LEU A 233 -15.15 3.02 4.08
N PHE A 234 -15.86 2.05 4.67
CA PHE A 234 -17.09 2.30 5.42
C PHE A 234 -16.84 3.23 6.62
N ARG A 235 -15.82 2.94 7.44
CA ARG A 235 -15.45 3.80 8.58
C ARG A 235 -15.08 5.22 8.15
N LYS A 236 -14.25 5.36 7.10
CA LYS A 236 -13.89 6.68 6.56
C LYS A 236 -15.12 7.48 6.09
N THR A 237 -16.12 6.79 5.53
CA THR A 237 -17.38 7.42 5.11
C THR A 237 -18.22 7.87 6.31
N GLN A 238 -18.33 7.05 7.35
CA GLN A 238 -19.02 7.44 8.59
C GLN A 238 -18.35 8.62 9.28
N ASP A 239 -17.03 8.62 9.42
CA ASP A 239 -16.27 9.71 10.03
C ASP A 239 -16.46 11.03 9.25
N ALA A 240 -16.48 10.96 7.91
CA ALA A 240 -16.75 12.12 7.07
C ALA A 240 -18.19 12.66 7.20
N LEU A 241 -19.18 11.79 7.43
CA LEU A 241 -20.57 12.19 7.67
C LEU A 241 -20.74 12.86 9.04
N LEU A 242 -20.10 12.32 10.08
CA LEU A 242 -20.12 12.89 11.43
C LEU A 242 -19.46 14.27 11.47
N ASN A 243 -18.33 14.44 10.80
CA ASN A 243 -17.61 15.73 10.75
C ASN A 243 -18.33 16.82 9.95
N LYS A 244 -19.40 16.49 9.19
CA LYS A 244 -20.23 17.50 8.51
C LYS A 244 -21.38 18.02 9.37
N GLN A 245 -21.69 17.38 10.49
CA GLN A 245 -22.79 17.75 11.37
C GLN A 245 -22.36 18.68 12.52
N VAL A 246 -21.09 19.10 12.53
CA VAL A 246 -20.48 20.05 13.48
C VAL A 246 -20.02 21.28 12.71
#